data_AF-A0A024HM10-F1
#
_entry.id   AF-A0A024HM10-F1
#
_cell.length_a   1.000
_cell.length_b   1.000
_cell.length_c   1.000
_cell.angle_alpha   90.00
_cell.angle_beta   90.00
_cell.angle_gamma   90.00
#
_symmetry.space_group_name_H-M   'P 1'
#
loop_
_entity.id
_entity.type
_entity.pdbx_description
1 polymer ?
#
loop_
_entity_poly.entity_id
_entity_poly.type
_entity_poly.pdbx_seq_one_letter_code
_entity_poly.pdbx_strand_id
1 'polypeptide(L)'
;MSQHSQFALLGTRRFLPFFITQLLGAFNDNIFKQSLILAILYHLSVSGDRNLLVNLCALLFILPFFLFSALGGQFGEKFNKDALMRGLKLAEIVIMLVGAAGFLLGSLTLLFIALFAMGTHSALFGPVKYSILPQSLREDELVGGNALVEMGTFLAILAGTIGAGVLMSRASFAPGVAVAVVLVATCGYLASRGIPRAAAALPNLQLDWNIFKQSWSILRLGLGQRPAVSRSLVGNSWFWFLGAVYLTQIPTYAKELLHGDESVVTLILTVFSVGIALGSMLCEKLSGKKVEIGLVPFGSIGLSLFGILLWWHSGGFPAADAPYTWLGVLEQPQSWAVLLDILGIGIFGGFYIVPLYALIQARTEEDKRARVIAANNILNALFMVVAAIVSILLLSVAGLSIPELFLVLSLMNVAVNVYIFKIVPEFTMRFLVWLLSHSMYRVDHRNLEAIPDEGPAVLVCNHVSFVDALLIAGSIRRPVRFVMYYKIFQIPVLNFIFRTAGAVPIAARHEDERIYEEAFAKVAEYLKEGEVVCIFPEGKLTADGEMNEFRGGVERIIEETPVPVIPMALQGLWGSFFSRDPGKGLFRRFWSRVSLVAGQPLAPEVAGRERLQALVADLRGNAR
;
A
#
# COMPACT_ATOMS: atom_id res chain seq x y z
N MET A 1 23.08 -13.15 8.88
CA MET A 1 22.78 -12.39 7.64
C MET A 1 22.64 -10.92 8.01
N SER A 2 23.51 -10.05 7.48
CA SER A 2 23.55 -8.62 7.82
C SER A 2 22.26 -7.92 7.43
N GLN A 3 21.62 -7.26 8.40
CA GLN A 3 20.36 -6.56 8.25
C GLN A 3 20.54 -5.31 7.39
N HIS A 4 20.30 -5.40 6.07
CA HIS A 4 20.16 -4.21 5.24
C HIS A 4 18.90 -3.44 5.66
N SER A 5 19.03 -2.21 6.15
CA SER A 5 17.93 -1.27 6.39
C SER A 5 17.55 -0.56 5.08
N GLN A 6 16.28 -0.18 4.85
CA GLN A 6 15.90 0.69 3.72
C GLN A 6 16.76 1.94 3.60
N PHE A 7 17.25 2.50 4.71
CA PHE A 7 18.11 3.68 4.69
C PHE A 7 19.42 3.45 3.91
N ALA A 8 19.84 2.20 3.71
CA ALA A 8 20.93 1.88 2.81
C ALA A 8 20.67 2.35 1.37
N LEU A 9 19.41 2.40 0.92
CA LEU A 9 19.04 2.92 -0.40
C LEU A 9 19.42 4.40 -0.55
N LEU A 10 19.33 5.20 0.52
CA LEU A 10 19.77 6.59 0.53
C LEU A 10 21.29 6.73 0.36
N GLY A 11 22.07 5.67 0.61
CA GLY A 11 23.49 5.64 0.30
C GLY A 11 23.81 5.28 -1.17
N THR A 12 22.81 4.89 -1.96
CA THR A 12 23.04 4.36 -3.31
C THR A 12 22.83 5.41 -4.41
N ARG A 13 23.72 5.43 -5.40
CA ARG A 13 23.61 6.32 -6.57
C ARG A 13 22.37 6.04 -7.45
N ARG A 14 21.82 4.82 -7.38
CA ARG A 14 20.63 4.43 -8.16
C ARG A 14 19.31 4.95 -7.58
N PHE A 15 19.28 5.31 -6.29
CA PHE A 15 18.05 5.73 -5.61
C PHE A 15 18.12 7.14 -5.01
N LEU A 16 19.24 7.52 -4.38
CA LEU A 16 19.35 8.83 -3.70
C LEU A 16 19.02 10.03 -4.59
N PRO A 17 19.52 10.14 -5.83
CA PRO A 17 19.22 11.30 -6.69
C PRO A 17 17.72 11.39 -7.01
N PHE A 18 17.07 10.25 -7.24
CA PHE A 18 15.63 10.16 -7.44
C PHE A 18 14.87 10.60 -6.17
N PHE A 19 15.26 10.09 -5.01
CA PHE A 19 14.65 10.40 -3.72
C PHE A 19 14.73 11.91 -3.40
N ILE A 20 15.91 12.52 -3.58
CA ILE A 20 16.09 13.97 -3.36
C ILE A 20 15.26 14.77 -4.36
N THR A 21 15.24 14.37 -5.64
CA THR A 21 14.49 15.07 -6.69
C THR A 21 13.00 15.16 -6.35
N GLN A 22 12.39 14.05 -5.94
CA GLN A 22 10.97 14.01 -5.58
C GLN A 22 10.68 14.68 -4.24
N LEU A 23 11.58 14.56 -3.26
CA LEU A 23 11.48 15.23 -1.95
C LEU A 23 11.45 16.76 -2.13
N LEU A 24 12.39 17.29 -2.91
CA LEU A 24 12.46 18.73 -3.19
C LEU A 24 11.28 19.21 -4.03
N GLY A 25 10.78 18.39 -4.97
CA GLY A 25 9.56 18.70 -5.72
C GLY A 25 8.35 18.86 -4.80
N ALA A 26 8.08 17.85 -3.95
CA ALA A 26 6.97 17.92 -2.99
C ALA A 26 7.10 19.09 -2.00
N PHE A 27 8.33 19.39 -1.55
CA PHE A 27 8.60 20.51 -0.67
C PHE A 27 8.31 21.85 -1.37
N ASN A 28 8.79 22.02 -2.61
CA ASN A 28 8.60 23.24 -3.39
C ASN A 28 7.13 23.51 -3.70
N ASP A 29 6.41 22.47 -4.11
CA ASP A 29 4.97 22.54 -4.40
C ASP A 29 4.20 23.11 -3.21
N ASN A 30 4.55 22.68 -2.00
CA ASN A 30 3.89 23.14 -0.79
C ASN A 30 4.38 24.51 -0.32
N ILE A 31 5.65 24.89 -0.50
CA ILE A 31 6.08 26.28 -0.26
C ILE A 31 5.25 27.22 -1.13
N PHE A 32 5.25 27.01 -2.45
CA PHE A 32 4.58 27.91 -3.38
C PHE A 32 3.07 27.98 -3.13
N LYS A 33 2.40 26.83 -3.08
CA LYS A 33 0.93 26.75 -2.93
C LYS A 33 0.49 27.37 -1.60
N GLN A 34 1.17 27.06 -0.49
CA GLN A 34 0.77 27.60 0.81
C GLN A 34 1.10 29.09 0.94
N SER A 35 2.23 29.56 0.39
CA SER A 35 2.52 31.00 0.32
C SER A 35 1.48 31.75 -0.51
N LEU A 36 0.98 31.17 -1.61
CA LEU A 36 -0.09 31.76 -2.41
C LEU A 36 -1.40 31.86 -1.62
N ILE A 37 -1.81 30.78 -0.94
CA ILE A 37 -3.02 30.77 -0.10
C ILE A 37 -2.91 31.84 1.00
N LEU A 38 -1.79 31.89 1.72
CA LEU A 38 -1.55 32.90 2.75
C LEU A 38 -1.51 34.33 2.18
N ALA A 39 -0.96 34.50 0.97
CA ALA A 39 -0.94 35.80 0.30
C ALA A 39 -2.36 36.27 -0.02
N ILE A 40 -3.22 35.41 -0.54
CA ILE A 40 -4.65 35.72 -0.79
C ILE A 40 -5.38 36.05 0.52
N LEU A 41 -5.12 35.27 1.58
CA LEU A 41 -5.81 35.40 2.84
C LEU A 41 -5.42 36.65 3.62
N TYR A 42 -4.17 37.11 3.54
CA TYR A 42 -3.65 38.13 4.47
C TYR A 42 -2.94 39.32 3.83
N HIS A 43 -2.32 39.17 2.65
CA HIS A 43 -1.41 40.20 2.14
C HIS A 43 -1.85 40.88 0.84
N LEU A 44 -2.52 40.16 -0.05
CA LEU A 44 -2.95 40.68 -1.34
C LEU A 44 -4.29 41.40 -1.21
N SER A 45 -4.38 42.57 -1.83
CA SER A 45 -5.66 43.24 -2.04
C SER A 45 -6.38 42.57 -3.21
N VAL A 46 -7.30 41.66 -2.90
CA VAL A 46 -8.09 40.91 -3.89
C VAL A 46 -9.51 41.46 -4.00
N SER A 47 -10.00 41.58 -5.23
CA SER A 47 -11.40 41.87 -5.54
C SER A 47 -12.19 40.55 -5.57
N GLY A 48 -13.02 40.31 -4.56
CA GLY A 48 -13.88 39.12 -4.47
C GLY A 48 -13.76 38.36 -3.15
N ASP A 49 -14.48 37.26 -3.04
CA ASP A 49 -14.44 36.40 -1.84
C ASP A 49 -13.13 35.62 -1.77
N ARG A 50 -12.37 35.84 -0.70
CA ARG A 50 -11.08 35.17 -0.44
C ARG A 50 -11.26 33.65 -0.33
N ASN A 51 -12.37 33.18 0.23
CA ASN A 51 -12.65 31.75 0.36
C ASN A 51 -12.83 31.10 -1.01
N LEU A 52 -13.52 31.77 -1.94
CA LEU A 52 -13.65 31.29 -3.32
C LEU A 52 -12.29 31.22 -4.02
N LEU A 53 -11.41 32.20 -3.82
CA LEU A 53 -10.07 32.20 -4.42
C LEU A 53 -9.17 31.09 -3.84
N VAL A 54 -9.26 30.80 -2.54
CA VAL A 54 -8.55 29.68 -1.91
C VAL A 54 -9.07 28.33 -2.44
N ASN A 55 -10.39 28.18 -2.56
CA ASN A 55 -10.99 26.98 -3.16
C ASN A 55 -10.59 26.82 -4.64
N LEU A 56 -10.48 27.92 -5.38
CA LEU A 56 -9.97 27.93 -6.74
C LEU A 56 -8.51 27.45 -6.80
N CYS A 57 -7.68 27.77 -5.81
CA CYS A 57 -6.31 27.23 -5.75
C CYS A 57 -6.30 25.69 -5.70
N ALA A 58 -7.14 25.10 -4.85
CA ALA A 58 -7.26 23.64 -4.76
C ALA A 58 -7.72 23.04 -6.11
N LEU A 59 -8.71 23.65 -6.76
CA LEU A 59 -9.20 23.22 -8.07
C LEU A 59 -8.11 23.34 -9.16
N LEU A 60 -7.44 24.48 -9.25
CA LEU A 60 -6.40 24.73 -10.27
C LEU A 60 -5.21 23.77 -10.12
N PHE A 61 -4.90 23.34 -8.90
CA PHE A 61 -3.84 22.36 -8.67
C PHE A 61 -4.26 20.93 -9.03
N ILE A 62 -5.51 20.54 -8.74
CA ILE A 62 -6.00 19.17 -8.95
C ILE A 62 -6.48 18.93 -10.40
N LEU A 63 -7.11 19.92 -11.03
CA LEU A 63 -7.67 19.83 -12.38
C LEU A 63 -6.69 19.24 -13.43
N PRO A 64 -5.41 19.64 -13.46
CA PRO A 64 -4.42 19.05 -14.35
C PRO A 64 -4.27 17.53 -14.27
N PHE A 65 -4.55 16.90 -13.13
CA PHE A 65 -4.49 15.44 -13.01
C PHE A 65 -5.53 14.74 -13.88
N PHE A 66 -6.72 15.32 -14.07
CA PHE A 66 -7.74 14.80 -14.98
C PHE A 66 -7.37 15.01 -16.45
N LEU A 67 -6.70 16.13 -16.74
CA LEU A 67 -6.39 16.56 -18.10
C LEU A 67 -5.13 15.91 -18.66
N PHE A 68 -4.09 15.74 -17.83
CA PHE A 68 -2.75 15.46 -18.32
C PHE A 68 -2.12 14.18 -17.76
N SER A 69 -2.69 13.53 -16.74
CA SER A 69 -2.13 12.25 -16.24
C SER A 69 -2.07 11.19 -17.33
N ALA A 70 -3.08 11.11 -18.20
CA ALA A 70 -3.10 10.18 -19.33
C ALA A 70 -1.93 10.40 -20.30
N LEU A 71 -1.58 11.67 -20.58
CA LEU A 71 -0.41 12.02 -21.37
C LEU A 71 0.89 11.69 -20.62
N GLY A 72 0.95 11.95 -19.31
CA GLY A 72 2.08 11.55 -18.47
C GLY A 72 2.35 10.05 -18.51
N GLY A 73 1.30 9.23 -18.52
CA GLY A 73 1.40 7.78 -18.70
C GLY A 73 1.98 7.39 -20.06
N GLN A 74 1.53 8.02 -21.15
CA GLN A 74 2.10 7.79 -22.49
C GLN A 74 3.56 8.23 -22.58
N PHE A 75 3.91 9.38 -22.01
CA PHE A 75 5.29 9.88 -22.01
C PHE A 75 6.22 8.96 -21.22
N GLY A 76 5.77 8.44 -20.08
CA GLY A 76 6.55 7.51 -19.25
C GLY A 76 6.86 6.17 -19.93
N GLU A 77 6.07 5.75 -20.91
CA GLU A 77 6.37 4.57 -21.74
C GLU A 77 7.20 4.91 -22.98
N LYS A 78 6.92 6.05 -23.62
CA LYS A 78 7.56 6.44 -24.89
C LYS A 78 8.99 6.92 -24.74
N PHE A 79 9.25 7.74 -23.72
CA PHE A 79 10.54 8.40 -23.54
C PHE A 79 11.35 7.74 -22.43
N ASN A 80 12.68 7.87 -22.51
CA ASN A 80 13.56 7.44 -21.42
C ASN A 80 13.17 8.20 -20.16
N LYS A 81 12.86 7.47 -19.09
CA LYS A 81 12.26 8.03 -17.87
C LYS A 81 13.20 9.02 -17.21
N ASP A 82 14.51 8.78 -17.23
CA ASP A 82 15.51 9.70 -16.68
C ASP A 82 15.58 11.02 -17.43
N ALA A 83 15.55 10.99 -18.77
CA ALA A 83 15.56 12.20 -19.59
C ALA A 83 14.25 12.99 -19.43
N LEU A 84 13.11 12.29 -19.38
CA LEU A 84 11.81 12.89 -19.15
C LEU A 84 11.73 13.57 -17.78
N MET A 85 12.19 12.91 -16.71
CA MET A 85 12.24 13.51 -15.36
C MET A 85 13.10 14.78 -15.32
N ARG A 86 14.27 14.78 -15.98
CA ARG A 86 15.13 15.98 -16.06
C ARG A 86 14.45 17.12 -16.84
N GLY A 87 13.75 16.78 -17.93
CA GLY A 87 12.99 17.75 -18.73
C GLY A 87 11.85 18.38 -17.92
N LEU A 88 11.10 17.56 -17.17
CA LEU A 88 10.04 18.04 -16.27
C LEU A 88 10.61 18.93 -15.15
N LYS A 89 11.72 18.54 -14.51
CA LYS A 89 12.37 19.37 -13.48
C LYS A 89 12.95 20.68 -14.03
N LEU A 90 13.36 20.71 -15.30
CA LEU A 90 13.74 21.96 -15.96
C LEU A 90 12.52 22.86 -16.18
N ALA A 91 11.39 22.29 -16.60
CA ALA A 91 10.13 23.02 -16.71
C ALA A 91 9.66 23.56 -15.35
N GLU A 92 9.87 22.83 -14.26
CA GLU A 92 9.58 23.32 -12.89
C GLU A 92 10.31 24.62 -12.56
N ILE A 93 11.58 24.78 -12.96
CA ILE A 93 12.32 26.04 -12.76
C ILE A 93 11.60 27.19 -13.48
N VAL A 94 11.17 26.97 -14.73
CA VAL A 94 10.45 28.00 -15.51
C VAL A 94 9.13 28.36 -14.84
N ILE A 95 8.38 27.36 -14.37
CA ILE A 95 7.12 27.57 -13.63
C ILE A 95 7.38 28.37 -12.34
N MET A 96 8.45 28.05 -11.61
CA MET A 96 8.81 28.76 -10.38
C MET A 96 9.30 30.17 -10.64
N LEU A 97 9.94 30.45 -11.79
CA LEU A 97 10.28 31.81 -12.20
C LEU A 97 9.01 32.64 -12.48
N VAL A 98 7.99 32.05 -13.10
CA VAL A 98 6.68 32.70 -13.27
C VAL A 98 6.01 32.94 -11.91
N GLY A 99 6.05 31.96 -11.02
CA GLY A 99 5.53 32.09 -9.65
C GLY A 99 6.25 33.17 -8.84
N ALA A 100 7.59 33.21 -8.93
CA ALA A 100 8.44 34.23 -8.31
C ALA A 100 8.11 35.64 -8.83
N ALA A 101 7.97 35.80 -10.15
CA ALA A 101 7.52 37.05 -10.75
C ALA A 101 6.11 37.43 -10.25
N GLY A 102 5.21 36.46 -10.11
CA GLY A 102 3.88 36.66 -9.54
C GLY A 102 3.92 37.25 -8.12
N PHE A 103 4.78 36.72 -7.24
CA PHE A 103 4.94 37.27 -5.88
C PHE A 103 5.58 38.65 -5.88
N LEU A 104 6.64 38.87 -6.67
CA LEU A 104 7.35 40.14 -6.73
C LEU A 104 6.49 41.28 -7.30
N LEU A 105 5.63 40.96 -8.28
CA LEU A 105 4.74 41.92 -8.93
C LEU A 105 3.37 42.03 -8.24
N GLY A 106 3.06 41.17 -7.25
CA GLY A 106 1.73 41.07 -6.64
C GLY A 106 0.65 40.62 -7.63
N SER A 107 1.01 39.90 -8.69
CA SER A 107 0.08 39.50 -9.76
C SER A 107 -0.55 38.14 -9.45
N LEU A 108 -1.82 38.18 -9.02
CA LEU A 108 -2.60 36.96 -8.76
C LEU A 108 -2.74 36.08 -10.02
N THR A 109 -2.87 36.69 -11.20
CA THR A 109 -2.96 35.97 -12.47
C THR A 109 -1.71 35.13 -12.73
N LEU A 110 -0.51 35.68 -12.54
CA LEU A 110 0.74 34.92 -12.70
C LEU A 110 0.84 33.79 -11.68
N LEU A 111 0.40 34.03 -10.45
CA LEU A 111 0.39 33.02 -9.39
C LEU A 111 -0.56 31.85 -9.72
N PHE A 112 -1.76 32.14 -10.26
CA PHE A 112 -2.70 31.11 -10.71
C PHE A 112 -2.20 30.34 -11.94
N ILE A 113 -1.57 31.03 -12.90
CA ILE A 113 -0.92 30.36 -14.05
C ILE A 113 0.17 29.42 -13.56
N ALA A 114 1.04 29.87 -12.65
CA ALA A 114 2.09 29.05 -12.08
C ALA A 114 1.52 27.85 -11.28
N LEU A 115 0.43 28.04 -10.53
CA LEU A 115 -0.22 26.96 -9.79
C LEU A 115 -0.80 25.88 -10.70
N PHE A 116 -1.50 26.28 -11.77
CA PHE A 116 -2.03 25.33 -12.77
C PHE A 116 -0.90 24.61 -13.52
N ALA A 117 0.16 25.34 -13.89
CA ALA A 117 1.33 24.77 -14.56
C ALA A 117 2.09 23.79 -13.64
N MET A 118 2.18 24.09 -12.34
CA MET A 118 2.72 23.17 -11.32
C MET A 118 1.87 21.91 -11.21
N GLY A 119 0.54 22.02 -11.14
CA GLY A 119 -0.35 20.85 -11.17
C GLY A 119 -0.16 20.01 -12.44
N THR A 120 0.04 20.67 -13.59
CA THR A 120 0.34 20.01 -14.87
C THR A 120 1.68 19.28 -14.83
N HIS A 121 2.71 19.90 -14.29
CA HIS A 121 4.01 19.26 -14.05
C HIS A 121 3.85 18.00 -13.20
N SER A 122 3.13 18.07 -12.08
CA SER A 122 2.94 16.94 -11.16
C SER A 122 2.09 15.82 -11.77
N ALA A 123 1.07 16.15 -12.59
CA ALA A 123 0.28 15.18 -13.35
C ALA A 123 1.13 14.41 -14.39
N LEU A 124 2.08 15.08 -15.04
CA LEU A 124 3.01 14.46 -15.99
C LEU A 124 4.12 13.67 -15.30
N PHE A 125 4.61 14.14 -14.14
CA PHE A 125 5.71 13.54 -13.40
C PHE A 125 5.29 12.29 -12.62
N GLY A 126 4.08 12.26 -12.05
CA GLY A 126 3.59 11.16 -11.20
C GLY A 126 3.70 9.76 -11.82
N PRO A 127 3.23 9.53 -13.06
CA PRO A 127 3.37 8.26 -13.76
C PRO A 127 4.82 7.79 -13.90
N VAL A 128 5.74 8.74 -14.13
CA VAL A 128 7.17 8.48 -14.30
C VAL A 128 7.83 8.17 -12.95
N LYS A 129 7.48 8.94 -11.91
CA LYS A 129 7.98 8.80 -10.53
C LYS A 129 7.81 7.37 -10.01
N TYR A 130 6.63 6.79 -10.17
CA TYR A 130 6.35 5.46 -9.60
C TYR A 130 6.70 4.31 -10.55
N SER A 131 6.79 4.55 -11.87
CA SER A 131 7.13 3.49 -12.83
C SER A 131 8.65 3.22 -12.95
N ILE A 132 9.50 4.19 -12.56
CA ILE A 132 10.96 4.02 -12.56
C ILE A 132 11.46 3.19 -11.35
N LEU A 133 10.68 3.11 -10.26
CA LEU A 133 11.08 2.42 -9.04
C LEU A 133 11.41 0.95 -9.28
N PRO A 134 10.56 0.13 -9.95
CA PRO A 134 10.90 -1.27 -10.21
C PRO A 134 12.00 -1.46 -11.25
N GLN A 135 12.34 -0.42 -12.04
CA GLN A 135 13.51 -0.47 -12.93
C GLN A 135 14.82 -0.20 -12.17
N SER A 136 14.76 0.54 -11.07
CA SER A 136 15.94 1.00 -10.31
C SER A 136 16.21 0.18 -9.04
N LEU A 137 15.20 -0.52 -8.54
CA LEU A 137 15.22 -1.28 -7.29
C LEU A 137 15.05 -2.77 -7.56
N ARG A 138 15.63 -3.60 -6.68
CA ARG A 138 15.33 -5.03 -6.64
C ARG A 138 13.93 -5.24 -6.06
N GLU A 139 13.33 -6.40 -6.33
CA GLU A 139 12.01 -6.74 -5.80
C GLU A 139 11.93 -6.68 -4.28
N ASP A 140 13.00 -7.10 -3.59
CA ASP A 140 13.11 -7.06 -2.13
C ASP A 140 13.34 -5.65 -1.56
N GLU A 141 13.67 -4.69 -2.43
CA GLU A 141 13.88 -3.28 -2.07
C GLU A 141 12.66 -2.41 -2.39
N LEU A 142 11.69 -2.93 -3.15
CA LEU A 142 10.59 -2.13 -3.69
C LEU A 142 9.69 -1.56 -2.60
N VAL A 143 9.41 -2.34 -1.54
CA VAL A 143 8.62 -1.88 -0.40
C VAL A 143 9.37 -0.80 0.38
N GLY A 144 10.66 -1.00 0.67
CA GLY A 144 11.49 0.00 1.36
C GLY A 144 11.67 1.28 0.54
N GLY A 145 11.80 1.16 -0.78
CA GLY A 145 11.83 2.30 -1.70
C GLY A 145 10.54 3.10 -1.67
N ASN A 146 9.39 2.43 -1.74
CA ASN A 146 8.08 3.09 -1.61
C ASN A 146 7.89 3.71 -0.22
N ALA A 147 8.27 3.01 0.85
CA ALA A 147 8.23 3.53 2.22
C ALA A 147 9.03 4.82 2.39
N LEU A 148 10.25 4.87 1.86
CA LEU A 148 11.07 6.10 1.86
C LEU A 148 10.43 7.22 1.05
N VAL A 149 9.92 6.92 -0.15
CA VAL A 149 9.27 7.92 -1.01
C VAL A 149 8.03 8.51 -0.33
N GLU A 150 7.18 7.69 0.27
CA GLU A 150 5.97 8.15 0.97
C GLU A 150 6.34 8.96 2.22
N MET A 151 7.22 8.42 3.08
CA MET A 151 7.76 9.15 4.24
C MET A 151 8.32 10.53 3.83
N GLY A 152 9.18 10.56 2.82
CA GLY A 152 9.78 11.79 2.32
C GLY A 152 8.73 12.77 1.80
N THR A 153 7.73 12.28 1.06
CA THR A 153 6.65 13.13 0.51
C THR A 153 5.87 13.82 1.63
N PHE A 154 5.45 13.09 2.67
CA PHE A 154 4.70 13.68 3.78
C PHE A 154 5.54 14.66 4.63
N LEU A 155 6.80 14.32 4.92
CA LEU A 155 7.70 15.23 5.62
C LEU A 155 8.00 16.49 4.79
N ALA A 156 8.11 16.37 3.46
CA ALA A 156 8.27 17.50 2.56
C ALA A 156 7.03 18.40 2.50
N ILE A 157 5.82 17.82 2.47
CA ILE A 157 4.56 18.57 2.53
C ILE A 157 4.50 19.40 3.83
N LEU A 158 4.80 18.77 4.97
CA LEU A 158 4.81 19.42 6.27
C LEU A 158 5.86 20.55 6.31
N ALA A 159 7.10 20.22 5.98
CA ALA A 159 8.21 21.18 6.02
C ALA A 159 7.95 22.37 5.07
N GLY A 160 7.36 22.12 3.90
CA GLY A 160 7.01 23.16 2.94
C GLY A 160 5.90 24.07 3.45
N THR A 161 4.90 23.49 4.14
CA THR A 161 3.80 24.26 4.76
C THR A 161 4.30 25.15 5.90
N ILE A 162 5.13 24.61 6.78
CA ILE A 162 5.76 25.39 7.86
C ILE A 162 6.69 26.46 7.26
N GLY A 163 7.50 26.09 6.27
CA GLY A 163 8.41 26.99 5.58
C GLY A 163 7.68 28.17 4.92
N ALA A 164 6.53 27.92 4.30
CA ALA A 164 5.67 28.97 3.76
C ALA A 164 5.21 29.94 4.86
N GLY A 165 4.70 29.43 5.99
CA GLY A 165 4.28 30.28 7.12
C GLY A 165 5.41 31.17 7.65
N VAL A 166 6.61 30.62 7.81
CA VAL A 166 7.81 31.37 8.26
C VAL A 166 8.27 32.41 7.25
N LEU A 167 8.16 32.13 5.94
CA LEU A 167 8.50 33.10 4.90
C LEU A 167 7.48 34.24 4.83
N MET A 168 6.19 33.91 4.99
CA MET A 168 5.07 34.84 4.90
C MET A 168 4.95 35.76 6.12
N SER A 169 5.46 35.37 7.30
CA SER A 169 5.42 36.22 8.50
C SER A 169 6.36 37.43 8.45
N ARG A 170 7.26 37.51 7.45
CA ARG A 170 8.20 38.62 7.27
C ARG A 170 7.52 39.82 6.59
N ALA A 171 7.87 41.03 7.01
CA ALA A 171 7.33 42.28 6.42
C ALA A 171 7.53 42.36 4.89
N SER A 172 8.67 41.88 4.38
CA SER A 172 8.98 41.77 2.95
C SER A 172 9.06 40.31 2.50
N PHE A 173 7.91 39.60 2.52
CA PHE A 173 7.84 38.16 2.22
C PHE A 173 8.18 37.81 0.76
N ALA A 174 7.76 38.65 -0.20
CA ALA A 174 7.77 38.30 -1.63
C ALA A 174 9.16 37.91 -2.19
N PRO A 175 10.25 38.66 -1.93
CA PRO A 175 11.59 38.25 -2.35
C PRO A 175 12.05 36.94 -1.71
N GLY A 176 11.70 36.71 -0.44
CA GLY A 176 12.05 35.49 0.28
C GLY A 176 11.41 34.25 -0.32
N VAL A 177 10.11 34.32 -0.61
CA VAL A 177 9.37 33.24 -1.28
C VAL A 177 9.89 33.02 -2.70
N ALA A 178 10.08 34.09 -3.47
CA ALA A 178 10.59 34.03 -4.84
C ALA A 178 11.95 33.33 -4.95
N VAL A 179 12.90 33.69 -4.08
CA VAL A 179 14.22 33.04 -4.03
C VAL A 179 14.10 31.58 -3.60
N ALA A 180 13.29 31.28 -2.58
CA ALA A 180 13.13 29.93 -2.07
C ALA A 180 12.61 28.96 -3.15
N VAL A 181 11.53 29.32 -3.85
CA VAL A 181 10.90 28.40 -4.82
C VAL A 181 11.79 28.12 -6.03
N VAL A 182 12.53 29.13 -6.50
CA VAL A 182 13.47 28.97 -7.62
C VAL A 182 14.71 28.19 -7.20
N LEU A 183 15.25 28.46 -6.01
CA LEU A 183 16.41 27.74 -5.47
C LEU A 183 16.11 26.26 -5.29
N VAL A 184 14.96 25.93 -4.67
CA VAL A 184 14.53 24.54 -4.46
C VAL A 184 14.31 23.83 -5.79
N ALA A 185 13.65 24.47 -6.77
CA ALA A 185 13.49 23.90 -8.12
C ALA A 185 14.85 23.61 -8.78
N THR A 186 15.80 24.55 -8.66
CA THR A 186 17.15 24.41 -9.20
C THR A 186 17.90 23.26 -8.56
N CYS A 187 17.89 23.16 -7.22
CA CYS A 187 18.46 22.04 -6.49
C CYS A 187 17.81 20.70 -6.88
N GLY A 188 16.49 20.67 -7.06
CA GLY A 188 15.76 19.52 -7.55
C GLY A 188 16.18 19.09 -8.96
N TYR A 189 16.39 20.03 -9.87
CA TYR A 189 16.92 19.76 -11.20
C TYR A 189 18.36 19.22 -11.14
N LEU A 190 19.24 19.83 -10.35
CA LEU A 190 20.61 19.36 -10.17
C LEU A 190 20.65 17.93 -9.62
N ALA A 191 19.81 17.61 -8.63
CA ALA A 191 19.65 16.25 -8.12
C ALA A 191 19.16 15.29 -9.22
N SER A 192 18.23 15.72 -10.07
CA SER A 192 17.67 14.88 -11.13
C SER A 192 18.69 14.45 -12.18
N ARG A 193 19.78 15.20 -12.36
CA ARG A 193 20.87 14.84 -13.28
C ARG A 193 21.63 13.58 -12.83
N GLY A 194 21.57 13.24 -11.54
CA GLY A 194 22.14 12.02 -10.98
C GLY A 194 21.27 10.79 -11.15
N ILE A 195 20.01 10.92 -11.62
CA ILE A 195 19.10 9.78 -11.81
C ILE A 195 19.69 8.85 -12.89
N PRO A 196 19.84 7.53 -12.61
CA PRO A 196 20.41 6.58 -13.55
C PRO A 196 19.57 6.48 -14.81
N ARG A 197 20.18 6.04 -15.92
CA ARG A 197 19.47 5.84 -17.19
C ARG A 197 18.36 4.81 -17.03
N ALA A 198 17.18 5.15 -17.54
CA ALA A 198 15.98 4.33 -17.44
C ALA A 198 15.30 4.30 -18.81
N ALA A 199 15.45 3.17 -19.52
CA ALA A 199 14.99 3.03 -20.90
C ALA A 199 13.46 3.16 -21.01
N ALA A 200 13.02 3.69 -22.14
CA ALA A 200 11.61 3.67 -22.54
C ALA A 200 11.15 2.22 -22.74
N ALA A 201 9.97 1.87 -22.22
CA ALA A 201 9.41 0.54 -22.42
C ALA A 201 8.80 0.37 -23.82
N LEU A 202 8.26 1.47 -24.39
CA LEU A 202 7.66 1.49 -25.72
C LEU A 202 8.15 2.71 -26.54
N PRO A 203 9.42 2.74 -27.01
CA PRO A 203 9.98 3.87 -27.77
C PRO A 203 9.17 4.27 -29.01
N ASN A 204 8.53 3.28 -29.64
CA ASN A 204 7.75 3.44 -30.87
C ASN A 204 6.27 3.77 -30.62
N LEU A 205 5.87 4.00 -29.37
CA LEU A 205 4.49 4.35 -29.03
C LEU A 205 4.04 5.61 -29.77
N GLN A 206 2.90 5.53 -30.47
CA GLN A 206 2.27 6.70 -31.06
C GLN A 206 1.46 7.43 -29.98
N LEU A 207 1.69 8.75 -29.86
CA LEU A 207 1.01 9.56 -28.87
C LEU A 207 -0.39 9.91 -29.36
N ASP A 208 -1.39 9.63 -28.55
CA ASP A 208 -2.75 10.12 -28.75
C ASP A 208 -2.96 11.35 -27.86
N TRP A 209 -3.22 12.49 -28.52
CA TRP A 209 -3.37 13.80 -27.89
C TRP A 209 -4.81 14.07 -27.43
N ASN A 210 -5.76 13.18 -27.74
CA ASN A 210 -7.14 13.33 -27.29
C ASN A 210 -7.26 12.97 -25.81
N ILE A 211 -7.22 13.99 -24.96
CA ILE A 211 -7.27 13.89 -23.50
C ILE A 211 -8.44 13.02 -23.01
N PHE A 212 -9.67 13.28 -23.47
CA PHE A 212 -10.86 12.59 -22.97
C PHE A 212 -10.85 11.11 -23.36
N LYS A 213 -10.57 10.82 -24.64
CA LYS A 213 -10.47 9.45 -25.15
C LYS A 213 -9.37 8.69 -24.43
N GLN A 214 -8.22 9.32 -24.22
CA GLN A 214 -7.09 8.69 -23.54
C GLN A 214 -7.33 8.48 -22.06
N SER A 215 -7.88 9.46 -21.34
CA SER A 215 -8.28 9.30 -19.93
C SER A 215 -9.25 8.12 -19.76
N TRP A 216 -10.25 7.99 -20.65
CA TRP A 216 -11.13 6.83 -20.64
C TRP A 216 -10.40 5.52 -20.93
N SER A 217 -9.54 5.50 -21.96
CA SER A 217 -8.76 4.32 -22.34
C SER A 217 -7.85 3.83 -21.22
N ILE A 218 -7.15 4.73 -20.52
CA ILE A 218 -6.24 4.35 -19.44
C ILE A 218 -7.00 3.94 -18.17
N LEU A 219 -8.15 4.54 -17.87
CA LEU A 219 -9.01 4.08 -16.76
C LEU A 219 -9.49 2.65 -17.02
N ARG A 220 -9.92 2.36 -18.25
CA ARG A 220 -10.28 0.99 -18.66
C ARG A 220 -9.09 0.04 -18.58
N LEU A 221 -7.89 0.49 -18.97
CA LEU A 221 -6.66 -0.31 -18.85
C LEU A 221 -6.32 -0.63 -17.39
N GLY A 222 -6.40 0.37 -16.49
CA GLY A 222 -6.10 0.22 -15.07
C GLY A 222 -7.12 -0.65 -14.33
N LEU A 223 -8.42 -0.36 -14.51
CA LEU A 223 -9.49 -1.15 -13.89
C LEU A 223 -9.66 -2.54 -14.53
N GLY A 224 -9.19 -2.72 -15.76
CA GLY A 224 -9.12 -4.00 -16.46
C GLY A 224 -7.90 -4.86 -16.10
N GLN A 225 -6.98 -4.38 -15.26
CA GLN A 225 -5.89 -5.19 -14.74
C GLN A 225 -6.41 -6.37 -13.90
N ARG A 226 -5.51 -7.32 -13.60
CA ARG A 226 -5.80 -8.42 -12.69
C ARG A 226 -6.46 -7.89 -11.40
N PRO A 227 -7.47 -8.59 -10.86
CA PRO A 227 -8.08 -8.35 -9.55
C PRO A 227 -7.26 -7.60 -8.50
N ALA A 228 -6.08 -8.13 -8.17
CA ALA A 228 -5.23 -7.56 -7.13
C ALA A 228 -4.75 -6.14 -7.46
N VAL A 229 -4.38 -5.87 -8.72
CA VAL A 229 -3.90 -4.55 -9.15
C VAL A 229 -5.06 -3.56 -9.26
N SER A 230 -6.12 -3.91 -9.99
CA SER A 230 -7.25 -2.99 -10.22
C SER A 230 -7.92 -2.56 -8.92
N ARG A 231 -8.04 -3.47 -7.94
CA ARG A 231 -8.65 -3.18 -6.63
C ARG A 231 -7.68 -2.46 -5.70
N SER A 232 -6.38 -2.59 -5.92
CA SER A 232 -5.39 -1.75 -5.26
C SER A 232 -5.42 -0.31 -5.76
N LEU A 233 -5.73 -0.06 -7.04
CA LEU A 233 -5.98 1.29 -7.54
C LEU A 233 -7.16 1.94 -6.81
N VAL A 234 -8.26 1.19 -6.66
CA VAL A 234 -9.45 1.66 -5.93
C VAL A 234 -9.16 1.86 -4.45
N GLY A 235 -8.45 0.93 -3.80
CA GLY A 235 -8.01 1.06 -2.41
C GLY A 235 -7.12 2.29 -2.21
N ASN A 236 -6.16 2.51 -3.10
CA ASN A 236 -5.31 3.69 -3.08
C ASN A 236 -6.14 4.99 -3.23
N SER A 237 -7.11 5.00 -4.14
CA SER A 237 -8.01 6.15 -4.34
C SER A 237 -8.89 6.39 -3.11
N TRP A 238 -9.34 5.33 -2.44
CA TRP A 238 -10.07 5.40 -1.18
C TRP A 238 -9.23 6.02 -0.07
N PHE A 239 -7.94 5.68 0.04
CA PHE A 239 -7.04 6.36 0.99
C PHE A 239 -6.96 7.88 0.74
N TRP A 240 -6.88 8.30 -0.52
CA TRP A 240 -6.89 9.74 -0.86
C TRP A 240 -8.23 10.40 -0.59
N PHE A 241 -9.35 9.68 -0.72
CA PHE A 241 -10.65 10.16 -0.25
C PHE A 241 -10.62 10.43 1.26
N LEU A 242 -10.21 9.43 2.07
CA LEU A 242 -10.11 9.59 3.52
C LEU A 242 -9.19 10.76 3.89
N GLY A 243 -7.99 10.80 3.30
CA GLY A 243 -6.99 11.84 3.55
C GLY A 243 -7.48 13.23 3.16
N ALA A 244 -8.19 13.37 2.05
CA ALA A 244 -8.77 14.65 1.64
C ALA A 244 -9.83 15.14 2.63
N VAL A 245 -10.70 14.27 3.15
CA VAL A 245 -11.65 14.66 4.19
C VAL A 245 -10.90 15.10 5.45
N TYR A 246 -9.99 14.29 5.99
CA TYR A 246 -9.25 14.67 7.20
C TYR A 246 -8.48 15.98 7.03
N LEU A 247 -7.66 16.10 5.98
CA LEU A 247 -6.79 17.26 5.78
C LEU A 247 -7.58 18.56 5.57
N THR A 248 -8.73 18.51 4.90
CA THR A 248 -9.56 19.71 4.68
C THR A 248 -10.27 20.18 5.94
N GLN A 249 -10.59 19.26 6.87
CA GLN A 249 -11.30 19.61 8.10
C GLN A 249 -10.38 19.99 9.25
N ILE A 250 -9.08 19.67 9.21
CA ILE A 250 -8.13 19.96 10.30
C ILE A 250 -8.13 21.44 10.76
N PRO A 251 -8.13 22.46 9.86
CA PRO A 251 -8.14 23.85 10.31
C PRO A 251 -9.39 24.21 11.13
N THR A 252 -10.57 23.79 10.65
CA THR A 252 -11.84 24.02 11.34
C THR A 252 -11.93 23.20 12.61
N TYR A 253 -11.46 21.94 12.59
CA TYR A 253 -11.38 21.08 13.77
C TYR A 253 -10.51 21.70 14.87
N ALA A 254 -9.32 22.21 14.54
CA ALA A 254 -8.45 22.88 15.50
C ALA A 254 -9.11 24.12 16.11
N LYS A 255 -9.76 24.94 15.29
CA LYS A 255 -10.38 26.19 15.72
C LYS A 255 -11.65 25.97 16.54
N GLU A 256 -12.57 25.16 16.06
CA GLU A 256 -13.91 25.05 16.61
C GLU A 256 -14.00 24.02 17.74
N LEU A 257 -13.22 22.95 17.68
CA LEU A 257 -13.31 21.84 18.65
C LEU A 257 -12.17 21.86 19.67
N LEU A 258 -10.95 22.23 19.27
CA LEU A 258 -9.84 22.36 20.21
C LEU A 258 -9.64 23.80 20.70
N HIS A 259 -10.47 24.75 20.24
CA HIS A 259 -10.36 26.17 20.55
C HIS A 259 -8.94 26.72 20.31
N GLY A 260 -8.25 26.22 19.28
CA GLY A 260 -6.85 26.50 19.00
C GLY A 260 -6.60 27.59 17.95
N ASP A 261 -5.40 28.15 17.95
CA ASP A 261 -4.90 29.05 16.92
C ASP A 261 -4.22 28.29 15.74
N GLU A 262 -3.59 29.03 14.83
CA GLU A 262 -2.88 28.47 13.66
C GLU A 262 -1.71 27.54 14.04
N SER A 263 -1.12 27.71 15.24
CA SER A 263 -0.06 26.83 15.72
C SER A 263 -0.59 25.43 16.06
N VAL A 264 -1.85 25.31 16.48
CA VAL A 264 -2.52 24.04 16.75
C VAL A 264 -2.78 23.26 15.45
N VAL A 265 -3.17 23.96 14.38
CA VAL A 265 -3.29 23.37 13.02
C VAL A 265 -1.96 22.74 12.60
N THR A 266 -0.86 23.47 12.82
CA THR A 266 0.50 23.01 12.52
C THR A 266 0.90 21.80 13.36
N LEU A 267 0.55 21.78 14.66
CA LEU A 267 0.77 20.66 15.56
C LEU A 267 0.06 19.39 15.04
N ILE A 268 -1.22 19.50 14.70
CA ILE A 268 -2.01 18.37 14.18
C ILE A 268 -1.42 17.82 12.89
N LEU A 269 -1.09 18.69 11.92
CA LEU A 269 -0.46 18.29 10.66
C LEU A 269 0.91 17.63 10.88
N THR A 270 1.66 18.11 11.87
CA THR A 270 2.95 17.53 12.26
C THR A 270 2.77 16.11 12.78
N VAL A 271 1.86 15.92 13.75
CA VAL A 271 1.57 14.61 14.34
C VAL A 271 1.08 13.62 13.28
N PHE A 272 0.17 14.05 12.40
CA PHE A 272 -0.32 13.25 11.28
C PHE A 272 0.81 12.82 10.32
N SER A 273 1.65 13.77 9.90
CA SER A 273 2.75 13.51 8.96
C SER A 273 3.84 12.60 9.57
N VAL A 274 4.17 12.81 10.85
CA VAL A 274 5.07 11.92 11.61
C VAL A 274 4.47 10.53 11.72
N GLY A 275 3.16 10.42 11.95
CA GLY A 275 2.44 9.15 11.94
C GLY A 275 2.63 8.40 10.63
N ILE A 276 2.38 9.03 9.48
CA ILE A 276 2.55 8.37 8.18
C ILE A 276 4.01 7.98 7.92
N ALA A 277 4.97 8.82 8.31
CA ALA A 277 6.39 8.51 8.24
C ALA A 277 6.73 7.24 9.04
N LEU A 278 6.30 7.17 10.30
CA LEU A 278 6.51 6.00 11.16
C LEU A 278 5.82 4.75 10.61
N GLY A 279 4.56 4.86 10.18
CA GLY A 279 3.81 3.77 9.57
C GLY A 279 4.47 3.21 8.31
N SER A 280 4.94 4.10 7.44
CA SER A 280 5.65 3.73 6.20
C SER A 280 6.95 2.99 6.52
N MET A 281 7.72 3.47 7.50
CA MET A 281 8.96 2.81 7.94
C MET A 281 8.71 1.45 8.60
N LEU A 282 7.69 1.35 9.45
CA LEU A 282 7.32 0.09 10.09
C LEU A 282 6.79 -0.93 9.08
N CYS A 283 6.11 -0.47 8.02
CA CYS A 283 5.64 -1.32 6.93
C CYS A 283 6.78 -2.11 6.29
N GLU A 284 7.92 -1.48 5.96
CA GLU A 284 9.08 -2.20 5.43
C GLU A 284 9.54 -3.32 6.39
N LYS A 285 9.73 -2.97 7.67
CA LYS A 285 10.21 -3.92 8.68
C LYS A 285 9.26 -5.11 8.85
N LEU A 286 7.95 -4.85 8.88
CA LEU A 286 6.92 -5.88 9.06
C LEU A 286 6.59 -6.66 7.78
N SER A 287 6.91 -6.11 6.60
CA SER A 287 6.70 -6.80 5.32
C SER A 287 7.70 -7.92 5.07
N GLY A 288 8.77 -8.03 5.88
CA GLY A 288 9.85 -8.98 5.64
C GLY A 288 10.57 -8.75 4.32
N LYS A 289 10.56 -7.51 3.81
CA LYS A 289 11.15 -7.11 2.51
C LYS A 289 10.51 -7.79 1.30
N LYS A 290 9.25 -8.15 1.40
CA LYS A 290 8.44 -8.66 0.29
C LYS A 290 7.23 -7.76 0.12
N VAL A 291 6.63 -7.76 -1.06
CA VAL A 291 5.36 -7.08 -1.29
C VAL A 291 4.24 -7.83 -0.54
N GLU A 292 4.10 -7.51 0.75
CA GLU A 292 3.19 -8.19 1.68
C GLU A 292 1.87 -7.42 1.79
N ILE A 293 0.89 -7.83 0.99
CA ILE A 293 -0.43 -7.20 0.95
C ILE A 293 -1.24 -7.45 2.22
N GLY A 294 -0.86 -8.40 3.07
CA GLY A 294 -1.49 -8.64 4.37
C GLY A 294 -1.42 -7.44 5.31
N LEU A 295 -0.50 -6.50 5.09
CA LEU A 295 -0.43 -5.25 5.85
C LEU A 295 -1.55 -4.26 5.51
N VAL A 296 -2.21 -4.38 4.35
CA VAL A 296 -3.30 -3.47 3.95
C VAL A 296 -4.52 -3.62 4.86
N PRO A 297 -5.07 -4.82 5.13
CA PRO A 297 -6.12 -4.99 6.14
C PRO A 297 -5.73 -4.48 7.52
N PHE A 298 -4.47 -4.68 7.94
CA PHE A 298 -3.97 -4.16 9.22
C PHE A 298 -4.02 -2.63 9.26
N GLY A 299 -3.50 -1.96 8.22
CA GLY A 299 -3.62 -0.52 8.03
C GLY A 299 -5.07 -0.05 8.08
N SER A 300 -5.95 -0.73 7.35
CA SER A 300 -7.33 -0.29 7.22
C SER A 300 -8.16 -0.44 8.50
N ILE A 301 -7.94 -1.52 9.27
CA ILE A 301 -8.58 -1.70 10.58
C ILE A 301 -8.17 -0.59 11.53
N GLY A 302 -6.88 -0.23 11.57
CA GLY A 302 -6.40 0.85 12.41
C GLY A 302 -6.92 2.22 11.97
N LEU A 303 -7.01 2.50 10.66
CA LEU A 303 -7.64 3.72 10.15
C LEU A 303 -9.09 3.87 10.66
N SER A 304 -9.89 2.80 10.60
CA SER A 304 -11.25 2.82 11.14
C SER A 304 -11.30 2.97 12.66
N LEU A 305 -10.45 2.23 13.38
CA LEU A 305 -10.41 2.28 14.84
C LEU A 305 -10.07 3.67 15.35
N PHE A 306 -8.96 4.25 14.87
CA PHE A 306 -8.52 5.56 15.32
C PHE A 306 -9.41 6.69 14.79
N GLY A 307 -10.09 6.52 13.65
CA GLY A 307 -11.13 7.45 13.21
C GLY A 307 -12.37 7.44 14.13
N ILE A 308 -12.79 6.26 14.62
CA ILE A 308 -13.88 6.13 15.62
C ILE A 308 -13.44 6.69 16.97
N LEU A 309 -12.21 6.40 17.40
CA LEU A 309 -11.66 6.95 18.65
C LEU A 309 -11.53 8.46 18.57
N LEU A 310 -11.12 9.01 17.43
CA LEU A 310 -11.07 10.45 17.22
C LEU A 310 -12.44 11.07 17.41
N TRP A 311 -13.50 10.50 16.83
CA TRP A 311 -14.88 10.95 17.08
C TRP A 311 -15.21 10.94 18.58
N TRP A 312 -14.88 9.85 19.28
CA TRP A 312 -15.15 9.68 20.70
C TRP A 312 -14.39 10.69 21.58
N HIS A 313 -13.11 10.93 21.32
CA HIS A 313 -12.26 11.82 22.10
C HIS A 313 -12.38 13.30 21.70
N SER A 314 -13.07 13.62 20.61
CA SER A 314 -13.28 15.02 20.15
C SER A 314 -14.29 15.80 20.99
N GLY A 315 -15.08 15.14 21.84
CA GLY A 315 -16.18 15.78 22.57
C GLY A 315 -15.76 16.44 23.89
N GLY A 316 -16.22 17.67 24.14
CA GLY A 316 -16.11 18.30 25.47
C GLY A 316 -14.74 18.87 25.81
N PHE A 317 -13.95 19.25 24.79
CA PHE A 317 -12.67 19.93 25.01
C PHE A 317 -12.90 21.25 25.78
N PRO A 318 -12.09 21.59 26.80
CA PRO A 318 -12.32 22.78 27.62
C PRO A 318 -12.24 24.06 26.81
N ALA A 319 -13.30 24.87 26.80
CA ALA A 319 -13.28 26.21 26.22
C ALA A 319 -12.35 27.15 27.00
N ALA A 320 -11.71 28.08 26.30
CA ALA A 320 -10.91 29.15 26.88
C ALA A 320 -11.39 30.52 26.41
N ASP A 321 -11.12 31.56 27.21
CA ASP A 321 -11.43 32.95 26.89
C ASP A 321 -10.64 33.47 25.68
N ALA A 322 -9.47 32.87 25.40
CA ALA A 322 -8.65 33.12 24.23
C ALA A 322 -8.26 31.79 23.55
N PRO A 323 -8.01 31.78 22.22
CA PRO A 323 -7.58 30.58 21.54
C PRO A 323 -6.30 30.00 22.14
N TYR A 324 -6.26 28.69 22.36
CA TYR A 324 -5.06 28.00 22.82
C TYR A 324 -3.98 28.05 21.75
N THR A 325 -2.76 28.32 22.18
CA THR A 325 -1.57 27.97 21.40
C THR A 325 -1.36 26.46 21.43
N TRP A 326 -0.47 25.94 20.59
CA TRP A 326 -0.09 24.52 20.61
C TRP A 326 0.39 24.04 21.99
N LEU A 327 1.06 24.88 22.78
CA LEU A 327 1.45 24.57 24.17
C LEU A 327 0.22 24.48 25.08
N GLY A 328 -0.70 25.45 24.97
CA GLY A 328 -1.93 25.46 25.76
C GLY A 328 -2.82 24.23 25.49
N VAL A 329 -2.85 23.74 24.24
CA VAL A 329 -3.52 22.47 23.92
C VAL A 329 -2.86 21.29 24.62
N LEU A 330 -1.53 21.21 24.66
CA LEU A 330 -0.79 20.10 25.29
C LEU A 330 -0.94 20.06 26.82
N GLU A 331 -1.28 21.17 27.45
CA GLU A 331 -1.63 21.23 28.88
C GLU A 331 -2.97 20.57 29.18
N GLN A 332 -3.88 20.50 28.20
CA GLN A 332 -5.17 19.83 28.37
C GLN A 332 -5.00 18.32 28.32
N PRO A 333 -5.38 17.55 29.36
CA PRO A 333 -5.20 16.09 29.38
C PRO A 333 -5.88 15.38 28.20
N GLN A 334 -7.02 15.90 27.74
CA GLN A 334 -7.79 15.34 26.63
C GLN A 334 -7.08 15.46 25.27
N SER A 335 -6.20 16.45 25.09
CA SER A 335 -5.52 16.65 23.80
C SER A 335 -4.62 15.47 23.44
N TRP A 336 -4.03 14.80 24.44
CA TRP A 336 -3.17 13.65 24.22
C TRP A 336 -3.92 12.48 23.58
N ALA A 337 -5.18 12.24 23.95
CA ALA A 337 -6.00 11.21 23.32
C ALA A 337 -6.27 11.56 21.85
N VAL A 338 -6.68 12.80 21.57
CA VAL A 338 -6.90 13.30 20.20
C VAL A 338 -5.63 13.22 19.35
N LEU A 339 -4.49 13.64 19.89
CA LEU A 339 -3.21 13.58 19.18
C LEU A 339 -2.74 12.14 18.96
N LEU A 340 -2.97 11.23 19.90
CA LEU A 340 -2.72 9.80 19.72
C LEU A 340 -3.61 9.20 18.63
N ASP A 341 -4.87 9.62 18.54
CA ASP A 341 -5.76 9.16 17.48
C ASP A 341 -5.30 9.63 16.11
N ILE A 342 -4.92 10.90 15.98
CA ILE A 342 -4.37 11.48 14.76
C ILE A 342 -3.05 10.80 14.37
N LEU A 343 -2.18 10.54 15.35
CA LEU A 343 -0.95 9.77 15.14
C LEU A 343 -1.27 8.36 14.64
N GLY A 344 -2.26 7.70 15.25
CA GLY A 344 -2.77 6.39 14.85
C GLY A 344 -3.26 6.38 13.42
N ILE A 345 -4.14 7.31 13.03
CA ILE A 345 -4.60 7.46 11.64
C ILE A 345 -3.41 7.59 10.69
N GLY A 346 -2.40 8.40 11.04
CA GLY A 346 -1.17 8.52 10.25
C GLY A 346 -0.40 7.19 10.12
N ILE A 347 -0.08 6.53 11.24
CA ILE A 347 0.67 5.26 11.26
C ILE A 347 -0.03 4.20 10.41
N PHE A 348 -1.32 4.03 10.63
CA PHE A 348 -2.11 3.02 9.93
C PHE A 348 -2.37 3.39 8.47
N GLY A 349 -2.36 4.69 8.15
CA GLY A 349 -2.30 5.19 6.77
C GLY A 349 -1.02 4.76 6.03
N GLY A 350 0.13 4.83 6.70
CA GLY A 350 1.40 4.33 6.16
C GLY A 350 1.36 2.83 5.84
N PHE A 351 0.82 2.01 6.75
CA PHE A 351 0.61 0.57 6.54
C PHE A 351 -0.35 0.26 5.39
N TYR A 352 -1.31 1.16 5.14
CA TYR A 352 -2.28 0.99 4.08
C TYR A 352 -1.68 1.33 2.70
N ILE A 353 -1.02 2.49 2.58
CA ILE A 353 -0.67 3.06 1.27
C ILE A 353 0.58 2.46 0.64
N VAL A 354 1.62 2.19 1.43
CA VAL A 354 2.91 1.66 0.94
C VAL A 354 2.78 0.31 0.21
N PRO A 355 2.13 -0.72 0.78
CA PRO A 355 2.03 -2.02 0.12
C PRO A 355 1.12 -1.97 -1.12
N LEU A 356 0.11 -1.09 -1.16
CA LEU A 356 -0.74 -0.92 -2.35
C LEU A 356 0.07 -0.39 -3.55
N TYR A 357 0.89 0.65 -3.34
CA TYR A 357 1.76 1.16 -4.39
C TYR A 357 2.79 0.13 -4.84
N ALA A 358 3.43 -0.56 -3.89
CA ALA A 358 4.38 -1.61 -4.22
C ALA A 358 3.72 -2.74 -5.03
N LEU A 359 2.47 -3.10 -4.71
CA LEU A 359 1.71 -4.12 -5.45
C LEU A 359 1.37 -3.67 -6.88
N ILE A 360 0.85 -2.45 -7.04
CA ILE A 360 0.52 -1.89 -8.36
C ILE A 360 1.79 -1.89 -9.24
N GLN A 361 2.94 -1.53 -8.68
CA GLN A 361 4.20 -1.48 -9.40
C GLN A 361 4.75 -2.86 -9.76
N ALA A 362 4.78 -3.78 -8.79
CA ALA A 362 5.36 -5.11 -8.95
C ALA A 362 4.54 -6.01 -9.88
N ARG A 363 3.20 -5.91 -9.84
CA ARG A 363 2.30 -6.81 -10.58
C ARG A 363 1.78 -6.22 -11.89
N THR A 364 2.24 -5.03 -12.28
CA THR A 364 1.93 -4.46 -13.59
C THR A 364 3.12 -4.65 -14.53
N GLU A 365 2.83 -5.19 -15.72
CA GLU A 365 3.77 -5.33 -16.83
C GLU A 365 4.45 -3.99 -17.15
N GLU A 366 5.73 -4.04 -17.48
CA GLU A 366 6.56 -2.84 -17.62
C GLU A 366 6.05 -1.88 -18.72
N ASP A 367 5.49 -2.41 -19.80
CA ASP A 367 4.98 -1.68 -20.97
C ASP A 367 3.65 -0.94 -20.75
N LYS A 368 3.00 -1.21 -19.60
CA LYS A 368 1.72 -0.62 -19.20
C LYS A 368 1.83 0.13 -17.87
N ARG A 369 2.92 -0.04 -17.12
CA ARG A 369 3.07 0.40 -15.74
C ARG A 369 2.83 1.90 -15.58
N ALA A 370 3.43 2.75 -16.41
CA ALA A 370 3.25 4.20 -16.32
C ALA A 370 1.79 4.59 -16.60
N ARG A 371 1.13 3.95 -17.57
CA ARG A 371 -0.29 4.21 -17.89
C ARG A 371 -1.25 3.72 -16.80
N VAL A 372 -0.95 2.60 -16.14
CA VAL A 372 -1.73 2.12 -14.99
C VAL A 372 -1.57 3.06 -13.79
N ILE A 373 -0.36 3.57 -13.52
CA ILE A 373 -0.14 4.60 -12.49
C ILE A 373 -0.85 5.92 -12.87
N ALA A 374 -0.88 6.29 -14.15
CA ALA A 374 -1.66 7.44 -14.59
C ALA A 374 -3.15 7.26 -14.31
N ALA A 375 -3.70 6.06 -14.53
CA ALA A 375 -5.08 5.75 -14.16
C ALA A 375 -5.30 5.85 -12.65
N ASN A 376 -4.34 5.39 -11.84
CA ASN A 376 -4.35 5.58 -10.38
C ASN A 376 -4.48 7.07 -10.02
N ASN A 377 -3.67 7.93 -10.64
CA ASN A 377 -3.66 9.35 -10.36
C ASN A 377 -4.99 10.04 -10.71
N ILE A 378 -5.62 9.64 -11.83
CA ILE A 378 -6.95 10.15 -12.20
C ILE A 378 -8.00 9.69 -11.18
N LEU A 379 -7.98 8.43 -10.77
CA LEU A 379 -8.91 7.92 -9.76
C LEU A 379 -8.71 8.59 -8.39
N ASN A 380 -7.45 8.81 -7.97
CA ASN A 380 -7.15 9.56 -6.74
C ASN A 380 -7.73 10.98 -6.82
N ALA A 381 -7.50 11.70 -7.92
CA ALA A 381 -8.04 13.04 -8.12
C ALA A 381 -9.57 13.05 -8.10
N LEU A 382 -10.22 12.08 -8.74
CA LEU A 382 -11.67 11.90 -8.69
C LEU A 382 -12.16 11.71 -7.26
N PHE A 383 -11.52 10.83 -6.50
CA PHE A 383 -11.89 10.52 -5.13
C PHE A 383 -11.69 11.71 -4.20
N MET A 384 -10.66 12.54 -4.38
CA MET A 384 -10.50 13.79 -3.63
C MET A 384 -11.62 14.81 -3.93
N VAL A 385 -12.09 14.91 -5.18
CA VAL A 385 -13.23 15.76 -5.53
C VAL A 385 -14.53 15.21 -4.94
N VAL A 386 -14.75 13.90 -5.01
CA VAL A 386 -15.90 13.25 -4.39
C VAL A 386 -15.88 13.43 -2.87
N ALA A 387 -14.70 13.36 -2.23
CA ALA A 387 -14.53 13.65 -0.80
C ALA A 387 -15.00 15.06 -0.45
N ALA A 388 -14.58 16.08 -1.22
CA ALA A 388 -15.03 17.46 -0.99
C ALA A 388 -16.56 17.59 -1.12
N ILE A 389 -17.17 16.99 -2.15
CA ILE A 389 -18.63 17.00 -2.34
C ILE A 389 -19.34 16.31 -1.18
N VAL A 390 -18.88 15.12 -0.77
CA VAL A 390 -19.46 14.37 0.35
C VAL A 390 -19.34 15.16 1.66
N SER A 391 -18.19 15.78 1.94
CA SER A 391 -18.00 16.63 3.11
C SER A 391 -18.97 17.83 3.11
N ILE A 392 -19.16 18.50 1.98
CA ILE A 392 -20.13 19.61 1.86
C ILE A 392 -21.55 19.12 2.13
N LEU A 393 -21.95 17.99 1.53
CA LEU A 393 -23.30 17.42 1.74
C LEU A 393 -23.53 17.04 3.20
N LEU A 394 -22.57 16.38 3.84
CA LEU A 394 -22.72 15.93 5.23
C LEU A 394 -22.68 17.07 6.24
N LEU A 395 -21.78 18.05 6.06
CA LEU A 395 -21.64 19.17 7.00
C LEU A 395 -22.69 20.25 6.77
N SER A 396 -22.90 20.68 5.53
CA SER A 396 -23.75 21.84 5.22
C SER A 396 -25.22 21.48 4.96
N VAL A 397 -25.51 20.30 4.41
CA VAL A 397 -26.89 19.88 4.08
C VAL A 397 -27.48 18.98 5.16
N ALA A 398 -26.74 17.97 5.61
CA ALA A 398 -27.20 17.08 6.69
C ALA A 398 -26.96 17.65 8.10
N GLY A 399 -26.15 18.71 8.23
CA GLY A 399 -25.89 19.40 9.50
C GLY A 399 -25.05 18.60 10.48
N LEU A 400 -24.28 17.61 10.00
CA LEU A 400 -23.39 16.83 10.86
C LEU A 400 -22.22 17.71 11.34
N SER A 401 -21.78 17.45 12.56
CA SER A 401 -20.53 17.99 13.10
C SER A 401 -19.30 17.31 12.48
N ILE A 402 -18.13 17.95 12.58
CA ILE A 402 -16.86 17.37 12.08
C ILE A 402 -16.55 15.99 12.71
N PRO A 403 -16.74 15.76 14.03
CA PRO A 403 -16.51 14.45 14.61
C PRO A 403 -17.47 13.41 14.03
N GLU A 404 -18.74 13.75 13.83
CA GLU A 404 -19.73 12.85 13.22
C GLU A 404 -19.36 12.53 11.77
N LEU A 405 -18.83 13.50 11.01
CA LEU A 405 -18.25 13.26 9.70
C LEU A 405 -17.10 12.23 9.77
N PHE A 406 -16.20 12.33 10.75
CA PHE A 406 -15.12 11.35 10.94
C PHE A 406 -15.64 9.97 11.34
N LEU A 407 -16.72 9.88 12.13
CA LEU A 407 -17.39 8.63 12.43
C LEU A 407 -17.98 8.00 11.17
N VAL A 408 -18.75 8.77 10.38
CA VAL A 408 -19.32 8.30 9.11
C VAL A 408 -18.22 7.81 8.18
N LEU A 409 -17.13 8.57 8.06
CA LEU A 409 -15.96 8.22 7.26
C LEU A 409 -15.35 6.89 7.70
N SER A 410 -15.23 6.66 9.00
CA SER A 410 -14.69 5.43 9.57
C SER A 410 -15.60 4.22 9.31
N LEU A 411 -16.92 4.40 9.42
CA LEU A 411 -17.91 3.36 9.11
C LEU A 411 -17.93 3.05 7.60
N MET A 412 -17.83 4.06 6.75
CA MET A 412 -17.66 3.88 5.30
C MET A 412 -16.37 3.11 5.00
N ASN A 413 -15.27 3.40 5.70
CA ASN A 413 -14.02 2.66 5.54
C ASN A 413 -14.23 1.18 5.89
N VAL A 414 -14.90 0.86 7.00
CA VAL A 414 -15.26 -0.53 7.34
C VAL A 414 -16.05 -1.19 6.22
N ALA A 415 -17.09 -0.52 5.69
CA ALA A 415 -17.93 -1.07 4.61
C ALA A 415 -17.13 -1.33 3.31
N VAL A 416 -16.32 -0.36 2.88
CA VAL A 416 -15.47 -0.47 1.68
C VAL A 416 -14.45 -1.60 1.84
N ASN A 417 -13.82 -1.72 3.01
CA ASN A 417 -12.87 -2.79 3.28
C ASN A 417 -13.53 -4.18 3.28
N VAL A 418 -14.68 -4.32 3.92
CA VAL A 418 -15.44 -5.59 3.89
C VAL A 418 -15.78 -5.99 2.46
N TYR A 419 -16.14 -5.02 1.61
CA TYR A 419 -16.37 -5.26 0.18
C TYR A 419 -15.10 -5.68 -0.56
N ILE A 420 -14.00 -4.92 -0.45
CA ILE A 420 -12.73 -5.19 -1.14
C ILE A 420 -12.17 -6.56 -0.71
N PHE A 421 -12.15 -6.86 0.59
CA PHE A 421 -11.57 -8.09 1.14
C PHE A 421 -12.42 -9.33 0.86
N LYS A 422 -13.73 -9.17 0.65
CA LYS A 422 -14.58 -10.25 0.09
C LYS A 422 -14.23 -10.53 -1.37
N ILE A 423 -14.00 -9.50 -2.16
CA ILE A 423 -13.75 -9.66 -3.60
C ILE A 423 -12.31 -10.10 -3.90
N VAL A 424 -11.36 -9.77 -3.01
CA VAL A 424 -9.97 -10.21 -3.11
C VAL A 424 -9.54 -10.89 -1.80
N PRO A 425 -9.89 -12.17 -1.62
CA PRO A 425 -9.54 -12.90 -0.39
C PRO A 425 -8.03 -13.09 -0.19
N GLU A 426 -7.22 -12.83 -1.21
CA GLU A 426 -5.75 -12.77 -1.10
C GLU A 426 -5.33 -11.81 0.02
N PHE A 427 -5.94 -10.62 0.15
CA PHE A 427 -5.63 -9.67 1.23
C PHE A 427 -5.90 -10.27 2.61
N THR A 428 -7.08 -10.89 2.79
CA THR A 428 -7.48 -11.51 4.06
C THR A 428 -6.58 -12.68 4.42
N MET A 429 -6.30 -13.57 3.46
CA MET A 429 -5.43 -14.73 3.69
C MET A 429 -4.02 -14.27 4.05
N ARG A 430 -3.44 -13.37 3.27
CA ARG A 430 -2.11 -12.80 3.54
C ARG A 430 -2.05 -12.10 4.90
N PHE A 431 -3.10 -11.36 5.27
CA PHE A 431 -3.19 -10.75 6.60
C PHE A 431 -3.23 -11.79 7.73
N LEU A 432 -4.04 -12.84 7.59
CA LEU A 432 -4.11 -13.92 8.59
C LEU A 432 -2.77 -14.64 8.73
N VAL A 433 -2.10 -14.94 7.61
CA VAL A 433 -0.78 -15.59 7.67
C VAL A 433 0.26 -14.65 8.25
N TRP A 434 0.26 -13.38 7.84
CA TRP A 434 1.16 -12.37 8.39
C TRP A 434 0.95 -12.22 9.90
N LEU A 435 -0.29 -12.13 10.37
CA LEU A 435 -0.65 -12.04 11.78
C LEU A 435 -0.16 -13.28 12.54
N LEU A 436 -0.44 -14.49 12.06
CA LEU A 436 -0.01 -15.74 12.71
C LEU A 436 1.52 -15.86 12.75
N SER A 437 2.19 -15.53 11.65
CA SER A 437 3.66 -15.61 11.51
C SER A 437 4.44 -14.55 12.29
N HIS A 438 3.79 -13.47 12.75
CA HIS A 438 4.45 -12.43 13.55
C HIS A 438 4.00 -12.41 15.02
N SER A 439 2.78 -12.87 15.32
CA SER A 439 2.26 -12.89 16.70
C SER A 439 2.44 -14.24 17.40
N MET A 440 2.39 -15.36 16.66
CA MET A 440 2.33 -16.70 17.26
C MET A 440 3.53 -17.58 16.91
N TYR A 441 4.06 -17.47 15.70
CA TYR A 441 5.12 -18.34 15.18
C TYR A 441 6.36 -17.55 14.78
N ARG A 442 7.55 -18.15 14.84
CA ARG A 442 8.74 -17.60 14.18
C ARG A 442 9.10 -18.55 13.04
N VAL A 443 8.70 -18.19 11.83
CA VAL A 443 8.83 -19.07 10.66
C VAL A 443 10.21 -18.91 10.03
N ASP A 444 10.96 -20.00 9.94
CA ASP A 444 12.19 -20.13 9.15
C ASP A 444 11.85 -20.79 7.82
N HIS A 445 12.49 -20.35 6.74
CA HIS A 445 12.28 -20.89 5.41
C HIS A 445 13.59 -21.45 4.87
N ARG A 446 13.57 -22.68 4.35
CA ARG A 446 14.74 -23.32 3.76
C ARG A 446 14.39 -23.88 2.40
N ASN A 447 15.17 -23.48 1.39
CA ASN A 447 15.10 -24.00 0.03
C ASN A 447 13.72 -23.83 -0.65
N LEU A 448 12.92 -22.82 -0.27
CA LEU A 448 11.62 -22.56 -0.91
C LEU A 448 11.76 -22.07 -2.36
N GLU A 449 12.94 -21.59 -2.75
CA GLU A 449 13.34 -21.29 -4.12
C GLU A 449 13.32 -22.50 -5.06
N ALA A 450 13.27 -23.72 -4.53
CA ALA A 450 13.07 -24.93 -5.31
C ALA A 450 11.63 -25.03 -5.88
N ILE A 451 10.68 -24.25 -5.37
CA ILE A 451 9.32 -24.20 -5.88
C ILE A 451 9.29 -23.30 -7.11
N PRO A 452 8.86 -23.81 -8.29
CA PRO A 452 8.93 -23.05 -9.52
C PRO A 452 7.99 -21.83 -9.48
N ASP A 453 8.52 -20.68 -9.90
CA ASP A 453 7.76 -19.42 -9.97
C ASP A 453 6.64 -19.51 -11.03
N GLU A 454 6.81 -20.34 -12.07
CA GLU A 454 5.84 -20.58 -13.15
C GLU A 454 5.66 -22.08 -13.46
N GLY A 455 4.52 -22.44 -14.05
CA GLY A 455 4.20 -23.82 -14.42
C GLY A 455 3.68 -24.68 -13.26
N PRO A 456 3.17 -25.89 -13.54
CA PRO A 456 2.52 -26.71 -12.54
C PRO A 456 3.49 -27.47 -11.66
N ALA A 457 3.12 -27.66 -10.39
CA ALA A 457 3.85 -28.52 -9.46
C ALA A 457 2.93 -29.06 -8.37
N VAL A 458 3.26 -30.25 -7.86
CA VAL A 458 2.61 -30.84 -6.68
C VAL A 458 3.53 -30.74 -5.48
N LEU A 459 3.05 -30.09 -4.42
CA LEU A 459 3.73 -30.05 -3.12
C LEU A 459 3.20 -31.19 -2.25
N VAL A 460 4.12 -31.95 -1.67
CA VAL A 460 3.80 -33.08 -0.77
C VAL A 460 4.40 -32.80 0.58
N CYS A 461 3.55 -32.64 1.61
CA CYS A 461 3.98 -32.23 2.94
C CYS A 461 3.38 -33.09 4.07
N ASN A 462 4.07 -33.18 5.20
CA ASN A 462 3.53 -33.76 6.43
C ASN A 462 2.45 -32.85 7.07
N HIS A 463 1.55 -33.43 7.88
CA HIS A 463 0.38 -32.76 8.45
C HIS A 463 0.33 -32.80 9.98
N VAL A 464 0.71 -31.68 10.61
CA VAL A 464 0.90 -31.55 12.06
C VAL A 464 -0.20 -30.71 12.72
N SER A 465 -0.70 -29.65 12.06
CA SER A 465 -1.60 -28.67 12.67
C SER A 465 -2.68 -28.14 11.71
N PHE A 466 -3.76 -27.59 12.27
CA PHE A 466 -4.80 -26.89 11.51
C PHE A 466 -4.30 -25.66 10.74
N VAL A 467 -3.14 -25.10 11.10
CA VAL A 467 -2.57 -23.92 10.43
C VAL A 467 -1.51 -24.25 9.37
N ASP A 468 -1.24 -25.53 9.11
CA ASP A 468 -0.22 -25.98 8.14
C ASP A 468 -0.41 -25.33 6.77
N ALA A 469 -1.64 -25.43 6.23
CA ALA A 469 -1.99 -24.85 4.94
C ALA A 469 -1.79 -23.33 4.90
N LEU A 470 -2.11 -22.63 5.99
CA LEU A 470 -1.92 -21.17 6.09
C LEU A 470 -0.43 -20.81 6.09
N LEU A 471 0.39 -21.51 6.87
CA LEU A 471 1.84 -21.26 6.93
C LEU A 471 2.52 -21.54 5.59
N ILE A 472 2.14 -22.63 4.91
CA ILE A 472 2.62 -22.94 3.55
C ILE A 472 2.17 -21.84 2.58
N ALA A 473 0.89 -21.46 2.60
CA ALA A 473 0.34 -20.45 1.69
C ALA A 473 1.02 -19.08 1.80
N GLY A 474 1.33 -18.60 3.01
CA GLY A 474 2.02 -17.31 3.14
C GLY A 474 3.53 -17.37 2.92
N SER A 475 4.14 -18.55 3.06
CA SER A 475 5.58 -18.72 2.81
C SER A 475 5.91 -18.78 1.32
N ILE A 476 4.98 -19.29 0.51
CA ILE A 476 5.14 -19.48 -0.93
C ILE A 476 4.74 -18.21 -1.70
N ARG A 477 5.49 -17.86 -2.75
CA ARG A 477 5.33 -16.61 -3.50
C ARG A 477 4.10 -16.58 -4.40
N ARG A 478 3.60 -17.74 -4.80
CA ARG A 478 2.44 -17.91 -5.69
C ARG A 478 1.28 -18.63 -4.99
N PRO A 479 0.03 -18.49 -5.47
CA PRO A 479 -1.12 -19.19 -4.90
C PRO A 479 -0.92 -20.71 -4.88
N VAL A 480 -1.32 -21.35 -3.78
CA VAL A 480 -1.26 -22.81 -3.61
C VAL A 480 -2.67 -23.33 -3.38
N ARG A 481 -3.08 -24.31 -4.18
CA ARG A 481 -4.40 -24.97 -4.10
C ARG A 481 -4.29 -26.16 -3.15
N PHE A 482 -4.85 -26.03 -1.95
CA PHE A 482 -4.76 -27.08 -0.93
C PHE A 482 -5.86 -28.10 -1.10
N VAL A 483 -5.51 -29.38 -1.07
CA VAL A 483 -6.46 -30.48 -0.96
C VAL A 483 -6.83 -30.63 0.52
N MET A 484 -8.10 -30.42 0.87
CA MET A 484 -8.56 -30.27 2.26
C MET A 484 -9.82 -31.09 2.54
N TYR A 485 -9.96 -31.59 3.77
CA TYR A 485 -11.12 -32.39 4.15
C TYR A 485 -12.43 -31.62 3.99
N TYR A 486 -13.38 -32.20 3.25
CA TYR A 486 -14.58 -31.51 2.78
C TYR A 486 -15.48 -30.95 3.89
N LYS A 487 -15.54 -31.58 5.09
CA LYS A 487 -16.37 -31.09 6.21
C LYS A 487 -15.88 -29.76 6.77
N ILE A 488 -14.62 -29.40 6.56
CA ILE A 488 -14.08 -28.09 6.99
C ILE A 488 -14.82 -26.94 6.27
N PHE A 489 -15.32 -27.19 5.07
CA PHE A 489 -16.13 -26.23 4.30
C PHE A 489 -17.56 -26.03 4.85
N GLN A 490 -17.96 -26.72 5.92
CA GLN A 490 -19.24 -26.48 6.58
C GLN A 490 -19.20 -25.29 7.55
N ILE A 491 -18.00 -24.82 7.93
CA ILE A 491 -17.82 -23.66 8.81
C ILE A 491 -18.00 -22.38 7.97
N PRO A 492 -19.02 -21.53 8.21
CA PRO A 492 -19.44 -20.48 7.26
C PRO A 492 -18.33 -19.51 6.84
N VAL A 493 -17.54 -19.01 7.81
CA VAL A 493 -16.44 -18.07 7.55
C VAL A 493 -15.29 -18.73 6.80
N LEU A 494 -14.93 -19.95 7.20
CA LEU A 494 -13.83 -20.68 6.59
C LEU A 494 -14.17 -21.21 5.20
N ASN A 495 -15.43 -21.59 4.96
CA ASN A 495 -15.92 -22.02 3.65
C ASN A 495 -15.67 -20.95 2.58
N PHE A 496 -16.02 -19.70 2.90
CA PHE A 496 -15.79 -18.56 2.01
C PHE A 496 -14.30 -18.37 1.69
N ILE A 497 -13.45 -18.45 2.71
CA ILE A 497 -11.99 -18.31 2.55
C ILE A 497 -11.44 -19.44 1.68
N PHE A 498 -11.71 -20.71 2.04
CA PHE A 498 -11.14 -21.87 1.34
C PHE A 498 -11.65 -22.00 -0.09
N ARG A 499 -12.93 -21.75 -0.36
CA ARG A 499 -13.45 -21.73 -1.73
C ARG A 499 -12.78 -20.67 -2.58
N THR A 500 -12.58 -19.47 -2.03
CA THR A 500 -11.95 -18.40 -2.80
C THR A 500 -10.43 -18.59 -2.94
N ALA A 501 -9.80 -19.31 -2.00
CA ALA A 501 -8.41 -19.77 -2.13
C ALA A 501 -8.24 -20.83 -3.24
N GLY A 502 -9.34 -21.36 -3.78
CA GLY A 502 -9.32 -22.48 -4.70
C GLY A 502 -8.91 -23.79 -4.02
N ALA A 503 -9.14 -23.94 -2.71
CA ALA A 503 -8.92 -25.19 -2.02
C ALA A 503 -9.88 -26.27 -2.56
N VAL A 504 -9.36 -27.49 -2.70
CA VAL A 504 -10.07 -28.64 -3.26
C VAL A 504 -10.65 -29.46 -2.11
N PRO A 505 -11.98 -29.53 -1.94
CA PRO A 505 -12.59 -30.40 -0.93
C PRO A 505 -12.39 -31.87 -1.32
N ILE A 506 -11.90 -32.69 -0.39
CA ILE A 506 -11.72 -34.13 -0.58
C ILE A 506 -12.39 -34.92 0.55
N ALA A 507 -12.95 -36.08 0.19
CA ALA A 507 -13.43 -37.10 1.12
C ALA A 507 -12.61 -38.38 0.92
N ALA A 508 -12.62 -39.29 1.90
CA ALA A 508 -12.10 -40.63 1.65
C ALA A 508 -13.01 -41.35 0.65
N ARG A 509 -12.45 -42.21 -0.22
CA ARG A 509 -13.24 -42.92 -1.25
C ARG A 509 -14.44 -43.70 -0.70
N HIS A 510 -14.28 -44.28 0.50
CA HIS A 510 -15.36 -45.02 1.18
C HIS A 510 -16.40 -44.11 1.86
N GLU A 511 -16.09 -42.82 2.05
CA GLU A 511 -16.97 -41.85 2.70
C GLU A 511 -17.89 -41.18 1.66
N ASP A 512 -17.33 -40.71 0.55
CA ASP A 512 -18.08 -40.15 -0.58
C ASP A 512 -17.23 -40.27 -1.87
N GLU A 513 -17.56 -41.26 -2.72
CA GLU A 513 -16.83 -41.51 -3.96
C GLU A 513 -16.98 -40.35 -4.96
N ARG A 514 -18.12 -39.65 -4.97
CA ARG A 514 -18.34 -38.54 -5.88
C ARG A 514 -17.44 -37.36 -5.54
N ILE A 515 -17.36 -36.97 -4.26
CA ILE A 515 -16.46 -35.90 -3.81
C ILE A 515 -15.01 -36.29 -4.05
N TYR A 516 -14.66 -37.56 -3.84
CA TYR A 516 -13.33 -38.07 -4.11
C TYR A 516 -12.95 -37.91 -5.59
N GLU A 517 -13.78 -38.36 -6.53
CA GLU A 517 -13.54 -38.21 -7.98
C GLU A 517 -13.51 -36.74 -8.43
N GLU A 518 -14.44 -35.91 -7.94
CA GLU A 518 -14.47 -34.47 -8.22
C GLU A 518 -13.18 -33.75 -7.75
N ALA A 519 -12.61 -34.18 -6.62
CA ALA A 519 -11.37 -33.61 -6.11
C ALA A 519 -10.19 -33.85 -7.06
N PHE A 520 -10.00 -35.07 -7.55
CA PHE A 520 -8.91 -35.40 -8.48
C PHE A 520 -9.08 -34.71 -9.83
N ALA A 521 -10.31 -34.67 -10.36
CA ALA A 521 -10.61 -33.93 -11.59
C ALA A 521 -10.26 -32.43 -11.43
N LYS A 522 -10.60 -31.82 -10.29
CA LYS A 522 -10.26 -30.42 -10.00
C LYS A 522 -8.76 -30.19 -9.83
N VAL A 523 -8.04 -31.13 -9.21
CA VAL A 523 -6.58 -31.09 -9.12
C VAL A 523 -5.95 -31.13 -10.51
N ALA A 524 -6.40 -32.04 -11.38
CA ALA A 524 -5.91 -32.14 -12.75
C ALA A 524 -6.18 -30.86 -13.56
N GLU A 525 -7.35 -30.24 -13.39
CA GLU A 525 -7.68 -28.94 -13.99
C GLU A 525 -6.69 -27.86 -13.56
N TYR A 526 -6.46 -27.67 -12.25
CA TYR A 526 -5.52 -26.66 -11.76
C TYR A 526 -4.10 -26.90 -12.23
N LEU A 527 -3.62 -28.15 -12.23
CA LEU A 527 -2.30 -28.48 -12.74
C LEU A 527 -2.20 -28.20 -14.26
N LYS A 528 -3.25 -28.45 -15.05
CA LYS A 528 -3.26 -28.08 -16.48
C LYS A 528 -3.26 -26.57 -16.71
N GLU A 529 -3.86 -25.80 -15.80
CA GLU A 529 -3.78 -24.33 -15.78
C GLU A 529 -2.41 -23.81 -15.28
N GLY A 530 -1.49 -24.71 -14.94
CA GLY A 530 -0.15 -24.36 -14.49
C GLY A 530 -0.09 -23.94 -13.02
N GLU A 531 -1.10 -24.24 -12.21
CA GLU A 531 -1.15 -23.90 -10.78
C GLU A 531 -0.35 -24.88 -9.91
N VAL A 532 -0.07 -24.47 -8.66
CA VAL A 532 0.57 -25.33 -7.67
C VAL A 532 -0.49 -25.95 -6.76
N VAL A 533 -0.47 -27.27 -6.62
CA VAL A 533 -1.38 -28.02 -5.75
C VAL A 533 -0.60 -28.58 -4.56
N CYS A 534 -1.10 -28.40 -3.34
CA CYS A 534 -0.51 -29.00 -2.13
C CYS A 534 -1.41 -30.08 -1.56
N ILE A 535 -0.83 -31.24 -1.30
CA ILE A 535 -1.50 -32.39 -0.69
C ILE A 535 -0.74 -32.86 0.55
N PHE A 536 -1.52 -33.23 1.56
CA PHE A 536 -1.06 -33.87 2.78
C PHE A 536 -1.42 -35.36 2.72
N PRO A 537 -0.53 -36.23 2.18
CA PRO A 537 -0.86 -37.63 1.89
C PRO A 537 -1.15 -38.48 3.13
N GLU A 538 -0.89 -37.99 4.34
CA GLU A 538 -1.29 -38.61 5.61
C GLU A 538 -2.83 -38.72 5.76
N GLY A 539 -3.58 -37.80 5.16
CA GLY A 539 -5.05 -37.76 5.18
C GLY A 539 -5.69 -37.44 6.54
N LYS A 540 -4.88 -37.32 7.60
CA LYS A 540 -5.29 -36.93 8.95
C LYS A 540 -4.15 -36.21 9.65
N LEU A 541 -4.49 -35.37 10.64
CA LEU A 541 -3.51 -34.76 11.53
C LEU A 541 -2.86 -35.82 12.43
N THR A 542 -1.55 -35.68 12.67
CA THR A 542 -0.83 -36.48 13.67
C THR A 542 -1.44 -36.38 15.08
N ALA A 543 -1.39 -37.50 15.81
CA ALA A 543 -1.92 -37.65 17.16
C ALA A 543 -0.82 -37.65 18.24
N ASP A 544 0.43 -37.88 17.86
CA ASP A 544 1.60 -38.02 18.74
C ASP A 544 2.81 -37.16 18.31
N GLY A 545 2.68 -36.45 17.18
CA GLY A 545 3.76 -35.64 16.60
C GLY A 545 4.63 -36.42 15.61
N GLU A 546 4.37 -37.71 15.42
CA GLU A 546 5.02 -38.52 14.41
C GLU A 546 4.27 -38.46 13.07
N MET A 547 4.99 -38.70 11.99
CA MET A 547 4.43 -38.66 10.64
C MET A 547 3.61 -39.93 10.40
N ASN A 548 2.37 -39.77 9.93
CA ASN A 548 1.57 -40.93 9.52
C ASN A 548 2.06 -41.50 8.18
N GLU A 549 1.61 -42.71 7.87
CA GLU A 549 1.83 -43.33 6.57
C GLU A 549 1.17 -42.53 5.44
N PHE A 550 1.88 -42.37 4.32
CA PHE A 550 1.36 -41.70 3.13
C PHE A 550 0.40 -42.62 2.37
N ARG A 551 -0.73 -42.07 1.93
CA ARG A 551 -1.73 -42.75 1.09
C ARG A 551 -1.44 -42.51 -0.40
N GLY A 552 -1.93 -43.41 -1.26
CA GLY A 552 -1.71 -43.38 -2.73
C GLY A 552 -2.38 -42.23 -3.50
N GLY A 553 -2.89 -41.19 -2.83
CA GLY A 553 -3.48 -40.03 -3.51
C GLY A 553 -2.47 -39.28 -4.38
N VAL A 554 -1.20 -39.23 -3.98
CA VAL A 554 -0.15 -38.58 -4.79
C VAL A 554 0.12 -39.35 -6.09
N GLU A 555 0.18 -40.68 -6.04
CA GLU A 555 0.42 -41.53 -7.21
C GLU A 555 -0.68 -41.33 -8.26
N ARG A 556 -1.94 -41.29 -7.83
CA ARG A 556 -3.07 -40.99 -8.72
C ARG A 556 -2.94 -39.62 -9.41
N ILE A 557 -2.52 -38.58 -8.68
CA ILE A 557 -2.32 -37.23 -9.28
C ILE A 557 -1.25 -37.29 -10.36
N ILE A 558 -0.13 -37.95 -10.09
CA ILE A 558 1.01 -38.03 -10.99
C ILE A 558 0.68 -38.87 -12.24
N GLU A 559 -0.06 -39.98 -12.06
CA GLU A 559 -0.55 -40.82 -13.17
C GLU A 559 -1.48 -40.05 -14.11
N GLU A 560 -2.38 -39.23 -13.56
CA GLU A 560 -3.33 -38.45 -14.34
C GLU A 560 -2.70 -37.21 -14.97
N THR A 561 -1.80 -36.54 -14.24
CA THR A 561 -1.13 -35.31 -14.68
C THR A 561 0.36 -35.36 -14.31
N PRO A 562 1.23 -35.85 -15.23
CA PRO A 562 2.67 -35.98 -14.97
C PRO A 562 3.33 -34.62 -14.83
N VAL A 563 3.55 -34.18 -13.59
CA VAL A 563 4.17 -32.87 -13.25
C VAL A 563 5.24 -33.03 -12.19
N PRO A 564 6.17 -32.06 -12.04
CA PRO A 564 7.17 -32.10 -10.98
C PRO A 564 6.55 -32.17 -9.58
N VAL A 565 7.13 -33.01 -8.72
CA VAL A 565 6.68 -33.20 -7.33
C VAL A 565 7.75 -32.72 -6.36
N ILE A 566 7.39 -31.84 -5.44
CA ILE A 566 8.33 -31.23 -4.50
C ILE A 566 7.99 -31.71 -3.09
N PRO A 567 8.83 -32.54 -2.47
CA PRO A 567 8.65 -32.92 -1.08
C PRO A 567 8.94 -31.73 -0.18
N MET A 568 8.13 -31.55 0.86
CA MET A 568 8.26 -30.48 1.84
C MET A 568 8.05 -31.03 3.24
N ALA A 569 8.71 -30.40 4.22
CA ALA A 569 8.51 -30.71 5.63
C ALA A 569 8.19 -29.47 6.45
N LEU A 570 7.18 -29.61 7.31
CA LEU A 570 6.84 -28.74 8.41
C LEU A 570 7.48 -29.26 9.69
N GLN A 571 8.33 -28.43 10.30
CA GLN A 571 9.07 -28.72 11.53
C GLN A 571 8.62 -27.80 12.68
N GLY A 572 8.57 -28.29 13.92
CA GLY A 572 8.40 -27.43 15.10
C GLY A 572 6.95 -27.06 15.45
N LEU A 573 5.97 -27.72 14.82
CA LEU A 573 4.55 -27.41 14.99
C LEU A 573 3.89 -28.23 16.11
N TRP A 574 4.47 -29.37 16.50
CA TRP A 574 3.97 -30.17 17.61
C TRP A 574 4.13 -29.44 18.97
N GLY A 575 3.09 -29.49 19.80
CA GLY A 575 3.01 -28.74 21.06
C GLY A 575 2.68 -27.25 20.90
N SER A 576 2.41 -26.78 19.67
CA SER A 576 1.85 -25.44 19.44
C SER A 576 0.33 -25.41 19.70
N PHE A 577 -0.24 -24.20 19.84
CA PHE A 577 -1.65 -23.97 20.20
C PHE A 577 -2.63 -24.70 19.28
N PHE A 578 -2.34 -24.76 17.98
CA PHE A 578 -3.19 -25.40 16.97
C PHE A 578 -2.84 -26.88 16.72
N SER A 579 -1.96 -27.49 17.52
CA SER A 579 -1.67 -28.93 17.45
C SER A 579 -2.67 -29.75 18.28
N ARG A 580 -2.65 -31.08 18.10
CA ARG A 580 -3.48 -32.02 18.90
C ARG A 580 -2.80 -32.46 20.20
N ASP A 581 -1.64 -31.88 20.55
CA ASP A 581 -0.91 -32.23 21.77
C ASP A 581 -1.79 -32.04 23.03
N PRO A 582 -2.05 -33.09 23.83
CA PRO A 582 -2.81 -32.99 25.08
C PRO A 582 -2.11 -32.12 26.15
N GLY A 583 -0.79 -31.87 26.03
CA GLY A 583 -0.03 -30.98 26.89
C GLY A 583 -0.08 -29.48 26.52
N LYS A 584 -0.86 -29.11 25.49
CA LYS A 584 -0.94 -27.73 24.99
C LYS A 584 -1.49 -26.78 26.05
N GLY A 585 -0.69 -25.77 26.41
CA GLY A 585 -1.14 -24.67 27.27
C GLY A 585 -1.51 -23.45 26.43
N LEU A 586 -2.61 -22.77 26.78
CA LEU A 586 -2.89 -21.42 26.31
C LEU A 586 -1.66 -20.56 26.68
N PHE A 587 -0.93 -20.06 25.69
CA PHE A 587 0.27 -19.22 25.84
C PHE A 587 1.59 -19.89 26.28
N ARG A 588 1.68 -21.23 26.40
CA ARG A 588 2.94 -21.91 26.81
C ARG A 588 4.11 -21.77 25.81
N ARG A 589 3.80 -21.51 24.54
CA ARG A 589 4.78 -21.39 23.44
C ARG A 589 4.35 -20.30 22.45
N PHE A 590 4.27 -19.06 22.92
CA PHE A 590 4.36 -17.94 21.98
C PHE A 590 5.70 -18.00 21.26
N TRP A 591 5.71 -17.75 19.95
CA TRP A 591 6.90 -17.70 19.11
C TRP A 591 7.60 -19.06 18.93
N SER A 592 6.82 -20.14 18.86
CA SER A 592 7.34 -21.45 18.44
C SER A 592 8.11 -21.30 17.13
N ARG A 593 9.34 -21.81 17.09
CA ARG A 593 10.13 -21.86 15.85
C ARG A 593 9.52 -22.93 14.97
N VAL A 594 8.96 -22.50 13.84
CA VAL A 594 8.45 -23.39 12.80
C VAL A 594 9.38 -23.26 11.61
N SER A 595 9.78 -24.37 11.01
CA SER A 595 10.57 -24.31 9.77
C SER A 595 9.79 -24.97 8.64
N LEU A 596 9.75 -24.29 7.50
CA LEU A 596 9.30 -24.86 6.23
C LEU A 596 10.53 -25.18 5.40
N VAL A 597 10.70 -26.46 5.09
CA VAL A 597 11.85 -26.96 4.34
C VAL A 597 11.34 -27.63 3.07
N ALA A 598 11.71 -27.10 1.90
CA ALA A 598 11.42 -27.76 0.62
C ALA A 598 12.63 -28.57 0.14
N GLY A 599 12.36 -29.73 -0.45
CA GLY A 599 13.35 -30.58 -1.12
C GLY A 599 13.55 -30.18 -2.58
N GLN A 600 14.38 -30.96 -3.28
CA GLN A 600 14.58 -30.78 -4.72
C GLN A 600 13.36 -31.31 -5.50
N PRO A 601 12.96 -30.67 -6.61
CA PRO A 601 11.90 -31.17 -7.46
C PRO A 601 12.23 -32.55 -8.01
N LEU A 602 11.27 -33.46 -7.93
CA LEU A 602 11.36 -34.81 -8.49
C LEU A 602 10.60 -34.85 -9.81
N ALA A 603 11.19 -35.55 -10.79
CA ALA A 603 10.47 -35.93 -12.00
C ALA A 603 9.33 -36.91 -11.64
N PRO A 604 8.18 -36.86 -12.35
CA PRO A 604 7.00 -37.65 -12.00
C PRO A 604 7.28 -39.16 -11.96
N GLU A 605 8.17 -39.66 -12.82
CA GLU A 605 8.52 -41.09 -12.92
C GLU A 605 9.20 -41.64 -11.67
N VAL A 606 9.82 -40.77 -10.87
CA VAL A 606 10.56 -41.14 -9.66
C VAL A 606 9.90 -40.65 -8.38
N ALA A 607 8.74 -40.02 -8.47
CA ALA A 607 8.00 -39.45 -7.34
C ALA A 607 7.01 -40.45 -6.69
N GLY A 608 7.46 -41.69 -6.48
CA GLY A 608 6.66 -42.73 -5.83
C GLY A 608 6.39 -42.43 -4.35
N ARG A 609 5.27 -42.92 -3.82
CA ARG A 609 4.78 -42.66 -2.45
C ARG A 609 5.81 -42.96 -1.35
N GLU A 610 6.44 -44.13 -1.39
CA GLU A 610 7.42 -44.56 -0.39
C GLU A 610 8.65 -43.65 -0.39
N ARG A 611 9.13 -43.28 -1.58
CA ARG A 611 10.26 -42.36 -1.73
C ARG A 611 9.92 -40.96 -1.24
N LEU A 612 8.72 -40.45 -1.55
CA LEU A 612 8.26 -39.16 -1.06
C LEU A 612 8.15 -39.15 0.47
N GLN A 613 7.63 -40.23 1.07
CA GLN A 613 7.55 -40.35 2.52
C GLN A 613 8.94 -40.35 3.17
N ALA A 614 9.90 -41.10 2.61
CA ALA A 614 11.29 -41.09 3.09
C ALA A 614 11.93 -39.70 2.98
N LEU A 615 11.75 -39.01 1.84
CA LEU A 615 12.31 -37.67 1.63
C LEU A 615 11.68 -36.63 2.58
N VAL A 616 10.36 -36.67 2.80
CA VAL A 616 9.69 -35.77 3.74
C VAL A 616 10.13 -36.08 5.18
N ALA A 617 10.36 -37.34 5.53
CA ALA A 617 10.91 -37.74 6.83
C ALA A 617 12.32 -37.21 7.06
N ASP A 618 13.20 -37.32 6.06
CA ASP A 618 14.56 -36.79 6.10
C ASP A 618 14.55 -35.25 6.21
N LEU A 619 13.70 -34.58 5.44
CA LEU A 619 13.53 -33.12 5.51
C LEU A 619 13.00 -32.67 6.87
N ARG A 620 12.09 -33.44 7.50
CA ARG A 620 11.56 -33.14 8.84
C ARG A 620 12.62 -33.37 9.91
N GLY A 621 13.40 -34.45 9.79
CA GLY A 621 14.34 -34.90 10.81
C GLY A 621 13.64 -35.13 12.16
N ASN A 622 14.36 -34.83 13.25
CA ASN A 622 13.86 -34.98 14.63
C ASN A 622 13.02 -33.78 15.12
N ALA A 623 12.77 -32.78 14.26
CA ALA A 623 12.08 -31.55 14.64
C ALA A 623 10.56 -31.73 14.51
N ARG A 624 9.93 -32.21 15.60
CA ARG A 624 8.47 -32.35 15.74
C ARG A 624 7.76 -31.00 15.80
#